data_AF-A0A2G5VMB5-F1
#
_entry.id   AF-A0A2G5VMB5-F1
#
_cell.length_a   1.000
_cell.length_b   1.000
_cell.length_c   1.000
_cell.angle_alpha   90.00
_cell.angle_beta   90.00
_cell.angle_gamma   90.00
#
_symmetry.space_group_name_H-M   'P 1'
#
loop_
_entity.id
_entity.type
_entity.pdbx_description
1 polymer ?
#
loop_
_entity_poly.entity_id
_entity_poly.type
_entity_poly.pdbx_seq_one_letter_code
_entity_poly.pdbx_strand_id
1 'polypeptide(L)' 'MYDTPIVAKKCEIFLLKESKKEFNKKLKLSSKYRLEELKDQCLSKINKIENVREHLPGDLSDLDPSVALTILQKCVSATI' A
#
# COMPACT_ATOMS: atom_id res chain seq x y z
N MET A 1 -7.97 -5.20 23.37
CA MET A 1 -7.84 -4.52 22.07
C MET A 1 -9.19 -3.90 21.77
N TYR A 2 -9.29 -2.57 21.65
CA TYR A 2 -10.58 -1.93 21.36
C TYR A 2 -10.97 -2.29 19.92
N ASP A 3 -11.87 -3.25 19.77
CA ASP A 3 -12.37 -3.66 18.46
C ASP A 3 -13.31 -2.57 17.93
N THR A 4 -12.73 -1.63 17.18
CA THR A 4 -13.43 -0.47 16.64
C THR A 4 -13.31 -0.46 15.12
N PRO A 5 -13.89 -1.46 14.43
CA PRO A 5 -13.78 -1.61 12.98
C PRO A 5 -14.32 -0.36 12.23
N ILE A 6 -15.28 0.33 12.83
CA ILE A 6 -15.83 1.59 12.31
C ILE A 6 -14.76 2.69 12.26
N VAL A 7 -13.89 2.78 13.27
CA VAL A 7 -12.83 3.79 13.34
C VAL A 7 -11.75 3.47 12.30
N ALA A 8 -11.31 2.21 12.23
CA ALA A 8 -10.35 1.76 11.22
C ALA A 8 -10.84 2.07 9.80
N LYS A 9 -12.12 1.76 9.50
CA LYS A 9 -12.72 2.04 8.20
C LYS A 9 -12.80 3.53 7.88
N LYS A 10 -13.12 4.38 8.86
CA LYS A 10 -13.08 5.85 8.69
C LYS A 10 -11.66 6.34 8.39
N CYS A 11 -10.65 5.80 9.08
CA CYS A 11 -9.25 6.11 8.81
C CYS A 11 -8.84 5.69 7.39
N GLU A 12 -9.25 4.52 6.92
CA GLU A 12 -8.98 4.07 5.54
C GLU A 12 -9.61 5.00 4.50
N ILE A 13 -10.88 5.36 4.67
CA ILE A 13 -11.57 6.29 3.76
C ILE A 13 -10.85 7.64 3.73
N PHE A 14 -10.46 8.17 4.89
CA PHE A 14 -9.71 9.42 4.98
C PHE A 14 -8.34 9.31 4.28
N LEU A 15 -7.60 8.22 4.53
CA LEU A 15 -6.29 7.99 3.92
C LEU A 15 -6.40 7.87 2.40
N LEU A 16 -7.42 7.18 1.90
CA LEU A 16 -7.69 7.02 0.47
C LEU A 16 -8.04 8.35 -0.20
N LYS A 17 -9.07 9.04 0.31
CA LYS A 17 -9.73 10.15 -0.39
C LYS A 17 -9.20 11.53 -0.01
N GLU A 18 -8.93 11.77 1.27
CA GLU A 18 -8.77 13.12 1.81
C GLU A 18 -7.32 13.47 2.19
N SER A 19 -6.51 12.49 2.59
CA SER A 19 -5.24 12.76 3.28
C SER A 19 -4.17 13.46 2.45
N LYS A 20 -4.33 13.53 1.12
CA LYS A 20 -3.34 14.04 0.14
C LYS A 20 -1.92 13.47 0.33
N LYS A 21 -1.76 12.36 1.04
CA LYS A 21 -0.46 11.73 1.28
C LYS A 21 0.07 11.09 0.01
N GLU A 22 1.39 11.12 -0.13
CA GLU A 22 2.10 10.34 -1.14
C GLU A 22 1.78 8.84 -1.03
N PHE A 23 1.80 8.17 -2.18
CA PHE A 23 1.53 6.72 -2.28
C PHE A 23 2.32 5.91 -1.26
N ASN A 24 3.63 6.16 -1.17
CA ASN A 24 4.53 5.49 -0.23
C ASN A 24 4.09 5.56 1.21
N LYS A 25 3.64 6.74 1.63
CA LYS A 25 3.18 6.95 3.00
C LYS A 25 1.87 6.18 3.23
N LYS A 26 0.97 6.11 2.25
CA LYS A 26 -0.27 5.33 2.34
C LYS A 26 0.03 3.83 2.44
N LEU A 27 0.93 3.31 1.60
CA LEU A 27 1.33 1.90 1.60
C LEU A 27 2.04 1.48 2.90
N LYS A 28 2.94 2.33 3.42
CA LYS A 28 3.60 2.08 4.71
C LYS A 28 2.61 2.05 5.87
N LEU A 29 1.67 3.00 5.89
CA LEU A 29 0.63 3.07 6.92
C LEU A 29 -0.31 1.86 6.85
N SER A 30 -0.70 1.44 5.64
CA SER A 30 -1.64 0.33 5.48
C SER A 30 -1.08 -0.98 5.98
N SER A 31 0.19 -1.26 5.69
CA SER A 31 0.87 -2.43 6.23
C SER A 31 1.07 -2.34 7.75
N LYS A 32 1.62 -1.22 8.25
CA LYS A 32 1.93 -1.05 9.68
C LYS A 32 0.70 -1.20 10.59
N TYR A 33 -0.45 -0.70 10.14
CA TYR A 33 -1.69 -0.70 10.92
C TYR A 33 -2.71 -1.76 10.45
N ARG A 34 -2.32 -2.68 9.55
CA ARG A 34 -3.19 -3.74 9.00
C ARG A 34 -4.51 -3.20 8.43
N LEU A 35 -4.40 -2.09 7.70
CA LEU A 35 -5.51 -1.45 6.99
C LEU A 35 -5.63 -2.12 5.61
N GLU A 36 -6.31 -3.27 5.58
CA GLU A 36 -6.33 -4.16 4.43
C GLU A 36 -6.96 -3.51 3.18
N GLU A 37 -8.04 -2.74 3.32
CA GLU A 37 -8.69 -2.08 2.19
C GLU A 37 -7.79 -0.99 1.59
N LEU A 38 -7.09 -0.22 2.43
CA LEU A 38 -6.08 0.73 1.98
C LEU A 38 -4.90 0.03 1.30
N LYS A 39 -4.47 -1.13 1.81
CA LYS A 39 -3.36 -1.92 1.27
C LYS A 39 -3.70 -2.46 -0.12
N ASP A 40 -4.87 -3.07 -0.28
CA ASP A 40 -5.32 -3.61 -1.57
C ASP A 40 -5.47 -2.51 -2.62
N GLN A 41 -6.01 -1.36 -2.24
CA GLN A 41 -6.12 -0.19 -3.14
C GLN A 41 -4.76 0.40 -3.52
N CYS A 42 -3.74 0.30 -2.67
CA CYS A 42 -2.39 0.71 -3.02
C CYS A 42 -1.76 -0.32 -3.98
N LEU A 43 -1.92 -1.61 -3.69
CA LEU A 43 -1.37 -2.69 -4.52
C LEU A 43 -2.06 -2.84 -5.89
N SER A 44 -3.33 -2.44 -6.02
CA SER A 44 -4.04 -2.41 -7.31
C SER A 44 -3.48 -1.36 -8.27
N LYS A 45 -2.94 -0.26 -7.73
CA LYS A 45 -2.26 0.80 -8.52
C LYS A 45 -0.88 0.37 -8.99
N ILE A 46 -0.24 -0.57 -8.31
CA ILE A 46 1.02 -1.18 -8.78
C ILE A 46 0.67 -2.35 -9.70
N ASN A 47 0.32 -2.04 -10.95
CA ASN A 47 0.02 -3.04 -11.98
C ASN A 47 1.11 -3.15 -13.06
N LYS A 48 2.08 -2.24 -13.06
CA LYS A 48 3.22 -2.23 -14.00
C LYS A 48 4.52 -1.92 -13.27
N ILE A 49 5.63 -2.41 -13.82
CA ILE A 49 6.99 -2.10 -13.36
C ILE A 49 7.26 -0.60 -13.36
N GLU A 50 6.68 0.14 -14.31
CA GLU A 50 6.80 1.60 -14.42
C GLU A 50 6.29 2.29 -13.14
N ASN A 51 5.13 1.86 -12.65
CA ASN A 51 4.51 2.40 -11.43
C ASN A 51 5.35 2.08 -10.18
N VAL A 52 6.13 1.00 -10.18
CA VAL A 52 7.03 0.69 -9.05
C VAL A 52 8.09 1.77 -8.90
N ARG A 53 8.70 2.21 -10.01
CA ARG A 53 9.72 3.27 -9.98
C ARG A 53 9.17 4.64 -9.61
N GLU A 54 7.96 4.95 -10.05
CA GLU A 54 7.29 6.21 -9.70
C GLU A 54 6.80 6.25 -8.26
N HIS A 55 6.36 5.09 -7.75
CA HIS A 55 5.63 5.04 -6.50
C HIS A 55 6.42 4.51 -5.33
N LEU A 56 7.58 3.86 -5.49
CA LEU A 56 8.39 3.38 -4.37
C LEU A 56 9.64 4.25 -4.14
N PRO A 57 10.09 4.41 -2.88
CA PRO A 57 11.39 4.99 -2.59
C PRO A 57 12.50 4.11 -3.15
N GLY A 58 13.65 4.71 -3.46
CA GLY A 58 14.86 3.95 -3.81
C GLY A 58 15.34 3.04 -2.67
N ASP A 59 14.99 3.35 -1.41
CA ASP A 59 15.27 2.52 -0.24
C ASP A 59 13.99 1.79 0.23
N LEU A 60 14.03 0.47 0.22
CA LEU A 60 12.91 -0.41 0.58
C LEU A 60 13.02 -1.00 1.99
N SER A 61 14.02 -0.61 2.79
CA SER A 61 14.31 -1.22 4.10
C SER A 61 13.17 -1.04 5.11
N ASP A 62 12.39 0.03 4.92
CA ASP A 62 11.23 0.39 5.72
C ASP A 62 9.90 -0.19 5.18
N LEU A 63 9.95 -0.88 4.05
CA LEU A 63 8.80 -1.52 3.44
C LEU A 63 8.60 -2.91 4.07
N ASP A 64 7.35 -3.22 4.37
CA ASP A 64 7.01 -4.54 4.89
C ASP A 64 7.39 -5.65 3.89
N PRO A 65 8.08 -6.72 4.32
CA PRO A 65 8.56 -7.77 3.42
C PRO A 65 7.45 -8.46 2.62
N SER A 66 6.24 -8.62 3.20
CA SER A 66 5.11 -9.23 2.50
C SER A 66 4.58 -8.34 1.38
N VAL A 67 4.56 -7.03 1.61
CA VAL A 67 4.22 -6.02 0.60
C VAL A 67 5.26 -5.99 -0.51
N ALA A 68 6.56 -6.00 -0.15
CA ALA A 68 7.65 -6.04 -1.13
C ALA A 68 7.55 -7.28 -2.02
N LEU A 69 7.32 -8.46 -1.43
CA LEU A 69 7.15 -9.71 -2.16
C LEU A 69 5.93 -9.69 -3.10
N THR A 70 4.80 -9.13 -2.64
CA THR A 70 3.60 -8.99 -3.46
C THR A 70 3.83 -8.09 -4.68
N ILE A 71 4.57 -6.99 -4.49
CA ILE A 71 4.94 -6.07 -5.58
C ILE A 71 5.86 -6.78 -6.58
N LEU A 72 6.86 -7.51 -6.11
CA LEU A 72 7.77 -8.28 -6.95
C LEU A 72 7.02 -9.36 -7.76
N GLN A 73 6.12 -10.10 -7.12
CA GLN A 73 5.29 -11.10 -7.80
C GLN A 73 4.43 -10.47 -8.90
N LYS A 74 3.81 -9.32 -8.63
CA LYS A 74 3.05 -8.56 -9.63
C LYS A 74 3.92 -8.17 -10.83
N CYS A 75 5.14 -7.69 -10.58
CA CYS A 75 6.08 -7.33 -11.64
C CYS A 75 6.47 -8.53 -12.51
N VAL A 76 6.76 -9.67 -11.88
CA VAL A 76 7.09 -10.91 -12.59
C VAL A 76 5.89 -11.38 -13.43
N SER A 77 4.67 -11.33 -12.88
CA SER A 77 3.46 -11.77 -13.58
C SER A 77 2.99 -10.83 -14.71
N ALA A 78 3.33 -9.55 -14.65
CA ALA A 78 2.96 -8.55 -15.66
C ALA A 78 3.82 -8.63 -16.94
N THR A 79 4.76 -9.58 -17.02
CA THR A 79 5.71 -9.74 -18.13
C THR A 79 5.24 -10.81 -19.14
N ILE A 80 3.96 -10.83 -19.52
CA ILE A 80 3.42 -11.66 -20.61
C ILE A 80 2.64 -10.78 -21.58
#